data_AF-A0A2N5ZM30-F1
#
_entry.id   AF-A0A2N5ZM30-F1
#
_cell.length_a   1.000
_cell.length_b   1.000
_cell.length_c   1.000
_cell.angle_alpha   90.00
_cell.angle_beta   90.00
_cell.angle_gamma   90.00
#
_symmetry.space_group_name_H-M   'P 1'
#
loop_
_entity.id
_entity.type
_entity.pdbx_description
1 polymer ?
#
loop_
_entity_poly.entity_id
_entity_poly.type
_entity_poly.pdbx_seq_one_letter_code
_entity_poly.pdbx_strand_id
1 'polypeptide(L)'
;TRKNIFHTEIQLEDSNFVTIPNLFISSNPVKLTRKSNTVISTTVSLGYDVSQNKIIESLKKAAFDTGLKDPYVYITELGDFSVSYKIHGFLEDSGKFFSTSSTLNSNIINCLHKSNIEIVSPSFMNQRKIDNVTFIPKDIIEIKTEVPEKTPEDLIFDKATQAGAIEDKKEYILEINKKIDDLKDQIKEISDKAEIQQHEKTIERLNSIKIKIETNIEDQKQKLEDTN
;
A
#
# COMPACT_ATOMS: atom_id res chain seq x y z
N THR A 1 -10.75 4.84 6.38
CA THR A 1 -12.07 5.30 5.87
C THR A 1 -12.98 5.56 7.05
N ARG A 2 -13.94 6.49 6.94
CA ARG A 2 -14.98 6.68 7.96
C ARG A 2 -16.34 6.33 7.36
N LYS A 3 -17.13 5.55 8.08
CA LYS A 3 -18.47 5.15 7.66
C LYS A 3 -19.50 5.85 8.54
N ASN A 4 -20.37 6.63 7.91
CA ASN A 4 -21.56 7.23 8.53
C ASN A 4 -22.82 6.50 8.01
N ILE A 5 -23.97 6.76 8.64
CA ILE A 5 -25.24 6.08 8.33
C ILE A 5 -25.64 6.30 6.85
N PHE A 6 -25.40 7.51 6.32
CA PHE A 6 -25.84 7.89 4.97
C PHE A 6 -24.72 7.97 3.94
N HIS A 7 -23.48 8.12 4.38
CA HIS A 7 -22.33 8.30 3.51
C HIS A 7 -21.05 7.67 4.08
N THR A 8 -20.11 7.39 3.20
CA THR A 8 -18.76 6.93 3.52
C THR A 8 -17.77 7.98 3.09
N GLU A 9 -16.86 8.37 3.98
CA GLU A 9 -15.76 9.29 3.72
C GLU A 9 -14.50 8.50 3.41
N ILE A 10 -13.91 8.82 2.27
CA ILE A 10 -12.64 8.25 1.80
C ILE A 10 -11.62 9.39 1.80
N GLN A 11 -10.45 9.13 2.37
CA GLN A 11 -9.31 10.04 2.30
C GLN A 11 -8.55 9.77 1.01
N LEU A 12 -8.28 10.84 0.26
CA LEU A 12 -7.52 10.83 -0.98
C LEU A 12 -6.01 10.99 -0.71
N GLU A 13 -5.22 10.80 -1.76
CA GLU A 13 -3.77 10.98 -1.76
C GLU A 13 -3.33 12.43 -1.49
N ASP A 14 -4.18 13.41 -1.76
CA ASP A 14 -3.92 14.84 -1.51
C ASP A 14 -4.32 15.26 -0.08
N SER A 15 -4.56 14.29 0.80
CA SER A 15 -5.09 14.49 2.17
C SER A 15 -6.49 15.10 2.25
N ASN A 16 -7.19 15.28 1.12
CA ASN A 16 -8.58 15.71 1.11
C ASN A 16 -9.53 14.54 1.37
N PHE A 17 -10.78 14.87 1.69
CA PHE A 17 -11.84 13.90 1.92
C PHE A 17 -12.88 13.96 0.82
N VAL A 18 -13.30 12.80 0.33
CA VAL A 18 -14.43 12.64 -0.58
C VAL A 18 -15.54 11.86 0.12
N THR A 19 -16.73 12.45 0.11
CA THR A 19 -17.93 11.85 0.70
C THR A 19 -18.76 11.17 -0.38
N ILE A 20 -18.92 9.85 -0.25
CA ILE A 20 -19.66 9.03 -1.21
C ILE A 20 -20.94 8.50 -0.51
N PRO A 21 -22.14 8.71 -1.08
CA PRO A 21 -23.36 8.13 -0.54
C PRO A 21 -23.32 6.60 -0.52
N ASN A 22 -23.80 5.99 0.56
CA ASN A 22 -23.77 4.52 0.71
C ASN A 22 -24.56 3.80 -0.40
N LEU A 23 -25.64 4.43 -0.90
CA LEU A 23 -26.42 3.92 -2.02
C LEU A 23 -25.61 3.79 -3.31
N PHE A 24 -24.68 4.73 -3.55
CA PHE A 24 -23.83 4.72 -4.74
C PHE A 24 -22.77 3.61 -4.68
N ILE A 25 -22.23 3.33 -3.49
CA ILE A 25 -21.29 2.22 -3.29
C ILE A 25 -22.00 0.87 -3.47
N SER A 26 -23.26 0.77 -3.04
CA SER A 26 -24.02 -0.48 -3.17
C SER A 26 -24.42 -0.82 -4.61
N SER A 27 -24.56 0.18 -5.49
CA SER A 27 -24.99 -0.01 -6.88
C SER A 27 -23.84 -0.17 -7.87
N ASN A 28 -22.61 0.18 -7.48
CA ASN A 28 -21.44 0.15 -8.37
C ASN A 28 -20.38 -0.85 -7.87
N PRO A 29 -19.77 -1.66 -8.77
CA PRO A 29 -18.69 -2.57 -8.37
C PRO A 29 -17.44 -1.78 -7.95
N VAL A 30 -16.87 -2.15 -6.81
CA VAL A 30 -15.62 -1.56 -6.29
C VAL A 30 -14.45 -2.54 -6.44
N LYS A 31 -13.27 -2.02 -6.78
CA LYS A 31 -12.04 -2.82 -6.89
C LYS A 31 -11.40 -2.98 -5.51
N LEU A 32 -11.20 -4.22 -5.06
CA LEU A 32 -10.52 -4.50 -3.80
C LEU A 32 -9.01 -4.67 -4.05
N THR A 33 -8.21 -3.78 -3.47
CA THR A 33 -6.76 -3.97 -3.37
C THR A 33 -6.46 -4.74 -2.07
N ARG A 34 -5.72 -5.83 -2.14
CA ARG A 34 -5.39 -6.65 -0.97
C ARG A 34 -4.32 -5.95 -0.12
N LYS A 35 -4.47 -5.97 1.21
CA LYS A 35 -3.49 -5.39 2.17
C LYS A 35 -2.09 -6.00 2.02
N SER A 36 -2.02 -7.27 1.62
CA SER A 36 -0.77 -7.99 1.36
C SER A 36 -0.68 -8.42 -0.11
N ASN A 37 0.55 -8.42 -0.63
CA ASN A 37 0.88 -8.80 -2.01
C ASN A 37 0.28 -7.87 -3.07
N THR A 38 0.40 -6.55 -2.86
CA THR A 38 -0.02 -5.55 -3.85
C THR A 38 0.97 -5.56 -5.02
N VAL A 39 0.45 -5.60 -6.25
CA VAL A 39 1.28 -5.52 -7.45
C VAL A 39 1.50 -4.05 -7.80
N ILE A 40 2.74 -3.60 -7.75
CA ILE A 40 3.16 -2.33 -8.33
C ILE A 40 3.52 -2.56 -9.79
N SER A 41 3.13 -1.64 -10.66
CA SER A 41 3.53 -1.70 -12.05
C SER A 41 3.86 -0.32 -12.61
N THR A 42 4.93 -0.26 -13.40
CA THR A 42 5.34 0.93 -14.14
C THR A 42 5.52 0.58 -15.61
N THR A 43 5.14 1.50 -16.50
CA THR A 43 5.38 1.37 -17.94
C THR A 43 6.49 2.32 -18.36
N VAL A 44 7.42 1.84 -19.18
CA VAL A 44 8.51 2.61 -19.77
C VAL A 44 8.59 2.31 -21.26
N SER A 45 8.68 3.36 -22.08
CA SER A 45 8.86 3.25 -23.52
C SER A 45 10.33 3.45 -23.88
N LEU A 46 10.89 2.53 -24.65
CA LEU A 46 12.31 2.53 -25.04
C LEU A 46 12.44 2.34 -26.56
N GLY A 47 13.49 2.88 -27.16
CA GLY A 47 13.76 2.73 -28.59
C GLY A 47 14.09 1.28 -29.01
N TYR A 48 13.96 1.01 -30.30
CA TYR A 48 14.29 -0.30 -30.92
C TYR A 48 15.80 -0.57 -31.05
N ASP A 49 16.62 0.44 -30.81
CA ASP A 49 18.07 0.43 -30.93
C ASP A 49 18.79 -0.30 -29.79
N VAL A 50 18.05 -0.68 -28.74
CA VAL A 50 18.61 -1.30 -27.53
C VAL A 50 18.21 -2.78 -27.46
N SER A 51 19.17 -3.64 -27.08
CA SER A 51 18.91 -5.07 -26.91
C SER A 51 17.87 -5.34 -25.83
N GLN A 52 16.83 -6.11 -26.18
CA GLN A 52 15.74 -6.50 -25.28
C GLN A 52 16.23 -7.16 -23.99
N ASN A 53 17.22 -8.06 -24.08
CA ASN A 53 17.74 -8.78 -22.90
C ASN A 53 18.34 -7.80 -21.89
N LYS A 54 19.11 -6.82 -22.38
CA LYS A 54 19.73 -5.79 -21.56
C LYS A 54 18.70 -4.90 -20.86
N ILE A 55 17.61 -4.56 -21.55
CA ILE A 55 16.48 -3.81 -20.98
C ILE A 55 15.83 -4.61 -19.86
N ILE A 56 15.46 -5.86 -20.12
CA ILE A 56 14.77 -6.71 -19.15
C ILE A 56 15.62 -6.92 -17.89
N GLU A 57 16.92 -7.15 -18.04
CA GLU A 57 17.86 -7.27 -16.91
C GLU A 57 17.96 -5.98 -16.10
N SER A 58 18.10 -4.83 -16.78
CA SER A 58 18.20 -3.52 -16.13
C SER A 58 16.93 -3.16 -15.36
N LEU A 59 15.76 -3.45 -15.95
CA LEU A 59 14.46 -3.22 -15.33
C LEU A 59 14.24 -4.14 -14.12
N LYS A 60 14.56 -5.43 -14.23
CA LYS A 60 14.49 -6.36 -13.10
C LYS A 60 15.40 -5.91 -11.96
N LYS A 61 16.62 -5.47 -12.26
CA LYS A 61 17.56 -4.94 -11.27
C LYS A 61 16.99 -3.74 -10.54
N ALA A 62 16.39 -2.79 -11.26
CA ALA A 62 15.74 -1.63 -10.64
C ALA A 62 14.61 -2.02 -9.67
N ALA A 63 13.81 -3.04 -10.01
CA ALA A 63 12.78 -3.55 -9.10
C ALA A 63 13.37 -4.24 -7.86
N PHE A 64 14.46 -5.00 -8.02
CA PHE A 64 15.18 -5.58 -6.87
C PHE A 64 15.77 -4.50 -5.96
N ASP A 65 16.39 -3.47 -6.52
CA ASP A 65 16.95 -2.34 -5.77
C ASP A 65 15.87 -1.54 -5.02
N THR A 66 14.62 -1.62 -5.48
CA THR A 66 13.45 -1.02 -4.82
C THR A 66 12.87 -1.90 -3.70
N GLY A 67 13.31 -3.16 -3.58
CA GLY A 67 12.81 -4.10 -2.58
C GLY A 67 11.55 -4.87 -2.99
N LEU A 68 11.24 -4.93 -4.30
CA LEU A 68 10.09 -5.69 -4.80
C LEU A 68 10.42 -7.18 -4.90
N LYS A 69 9.43 -8.03 -4.58
CA LYS A 69 9.53 -9.48 -4.75
C LYS A 69 9.08 -9.92 -6.14
N ASP A 70 9.73 -10.96 -6.64
CA ASP A 70 9.46 -11.62 -7.92
C ASP A 70 9.16 -10.67 -9.10
N PRO A 71 10.09 -9.75 -9.44
CA PRO A 71 9.85 -8.80 -10.50
C PRO A 71 9.81 -9.45 -11.88
N TYR A 72 8.79 -9.12 -12.67
CA TYR A 72 8.63 -9.60 -14.03
C TYR A 72 8.32 -8.44 -14.99
N VAL A 73 8.73 -8.61 -16.25
CA VAL A 73 8.60 -7.58 -17.29
C VAL A 73 7.87 -8.18 -18.48
N TYR A 74 6.88 -7.48 -18.99
CA TYR A 74 6.18 -7.80 -20.23
C TYR A 74 6.28 -6.65 -21.23
N ILE A 75 6.22 -6.97 -22.52
CA ILE A 75 6.04 -5.97 -23.57
C ILE A 75 4.53 -5.77 -23.71
N THR A 76 4.05 -4.53 -23.52
CA THR A 76 2.63 -4.21 -23.64
C THR A 76 2.26 -3.80 -25.06
N GLU A 77 3.15 -3.08 -25.74
CA GLU A 77 2.87 -2.51 -27.05
C GLU A 77 4.16 -2.35 -27.86
N LEU A 78 4.07 -2.60 -29.17
CA LEU A 78 5.10 -2.32 -30.16
C LEU A 78 4.65 -1.08 -30.94
N GLY A 79 5.15 0.09 -30.58
CA GLY A 79 4.84 1.34 -31.28
C GLY A 79 5.75 1.54 -32.49
N ASP A 80 5.48 2.56 -33.29
CA ASP A 80 6.24 2.81 -34.53
C ASP A 80 7.72 3.19 -34.27
N PHE A 81 7.99 3.86 -33.14
CA PHE A 81 9.32 4.36 -32.78
C PHE A 81 9.86 3.83 -31.44
N SER A 82 9.05 3.12 -30.67
CA SER A 82 9.42 2.63 -29.35
C SER A 82 8.65 1.37 -28.97
N VAL A 83 9.26 0.53 -28.14
CA VAL A 83 8.62 -0.60 -27.47
C VAL A 83 8.25 -0.20 -26.05
N SER A 84 7.00 -0.44 -25.67
CA SER A 84 6.50 -0.19 -24.32
C SER A 84 6.68 -1.45 -23.46
N TYR A 85 7.52 -1.33 -22.45
CA TYR A 85 7.78 -2.36 -21.44
C TYR A 85 7.03 -2.02 -20.17
N LYS A 86 6.36 -3.02 -19.59
CA LYS A 86 5.70 -2.90 -18.30
C LYS A 86 6.39 -3.81 -17.30
N ILE A 87 6.94 -3.21 -16.26
CA ILE A 87 7.50 -3.91 -15.12
C ILE A 87 6.45 -4.06 -14.05
N HIS A 88 6.44 -5.23 -13.43
CA HIS A 88 5.62 -5.57 -12.29
C HIS A 88 6.50 -6.08 -11.16
N GLY A 89 6.10 -5.81 -9.92
CA GLY A 89 6.71 -6.40 -8.74
C GLY A 89 5.70 -6.48 -7.60
N PHE A 90 5.92 -7.45 -6.72
CA PHE A 90 5.06 -7.65 -5.55
C PHE A 90 5.61 -6.88 -4.35
N LEU A 91 4.72 -6.14 -3.70
CA LEU A 91 4.98 -5.42 -2.47
C LEU A 91 4.30 -6.13 -1.30
N GLU A 92 5.07 -6.37 -0.23
CA GLU A 92 4.57 -7.06 0.97
C GLU A 92 3.55 -6.22 1.75
N ASP A 93 3.81 -4.93 1.88
CA ASP A 93 2.98 -3.98 2.61
C ASP A 93 2.40 -2.91 1.69
N SER A 94 1.06 -2.93 1.50
CA SER A 94 0.34 -1.94 0.69
C SER A 94 0.43 -0.50 1.19
N GLY A 95 0.84 -0.27 2.45
CA GLY A 95 0.89 1.06 3.06
C GLY A 95 1.86 2.04 2.39
N LYS A 96 2.91 1.54 1.73
CA LYS A 96 3.95 2.36 1.07
C LYS A 96 3.83 2.36 -0.46
N PHE A 97 2.63 2.17 -0.99
CA PHE A 97 2.43 2.00 -2.44
C PHE A 97 2.95 3.20 -3.25
N PHE A 98 2.71 4.43 -2.80
CA PHE A 98 3.04 5.65 -3.57
C PHE A 98 4.55 5.95 -3.55
N SER A 99 5.17 5.92 -2.38
CA SER A 99 6.60 6.05 -2.15
C SER A 99 7.38 4.97 -2.87
N THR A 100 6.92 3.72 -2.79
CA THR A 100 7.56 2.61 -3.51
C THR A 100 7.42 2.79 -5.02
N SER A 101 6.27 3.25 -5.52
CA SER A 101 6.08 3.54 -6.95
C SER A 101 7.01 4.67 -7.43
N SER A 102 7.16 5.74 -6.65
CA SER A 102 8.09 6.84 -6.95
C SER A 102 9.55 6.39 -6.93
N THR A 103 9.92 5.60 -5.92
CA THR A 103 11.25 5.01 -5.77
C THR A 103 11.57 4.06 -6.92
N LEU A 104 10.59 3.24 -7.34
CA LEU A 104 10.71 2.35 -8.48
C LEU A 104 11.02 3.13 -9.75
N ASN A 105 10.26 4.19 -10.03
CA ASN A 105 10.48 5.03 -11.21
C ASN A 105 11.88 5.66 -11.20
N SER A 106 12.31 6.15 -10.04
CA SER A 106 13.65 6.73 -9.85
C SER A 106 14.76 5.70 -10.08
N ASN A 107 14.60 4.49 -9.52
CA ASN A 107 15.55 3.40 -9.69
C ASN A 107 15.61 2.87 -11.12
N ILE A 108 14.47 2.84 -11.83
CA ILE A 108 14.43 2.47 -13.25
C ILE A 108 15.26 3.45 -14.07
N ILE A 109 15.06 4.77 -13.89
CA ILE A 109 15.83 5.80 -14.59
C ILE A 109 17.33 5.61 -14.31
N ASN A 110 17.71 5.47 -13.04
CA ASN A 110 19.10 5.30 -12.64
C ASN A 110 19.74 4.02 -13.21
N CYS A 111 19.02 2.89 -13.22
CA CYS A 111 19.53 1.62 -13.75
C CYS A 111 19.68 1.64 -15.27
N LEU A 112 18.73 2.27 -15.97
CA LEU A 112 18.80 2.44 -17.43
C LEU A 112 19.99 3.33 -17.81
N HIS A 113 20.15 4.47 -17.12
CA HIS A 113 21.28 5.38 -17.33
C HIS A 113 22.63 4.71 -17.03
N LYS A 114 22.76 3.98 -15.91
CA LYS A 114 23.96 3.19 -15.59
C LYS A 114 24.30 2.15 -16.65
N SER A 115 23.28 1.66 -17.36
CA SER A 115 23.43 0.69 -18.44
C SER A 115 23.68 1.35 -19.80
N ASN A 116 23.88 2.68 -19.85
CA ASN A 116 23.98 3.47 -21.08
C ASN A 116 22.78 3.26 -22.01
N ILE A 117 21.58 3.17 -21.43
CA ILE A 117 20.31 3.11 -22.18
C ILE A 117 19.70 4.50 -22.13
N GLU A 118 19.49 5.10 -23.30
CA GLU A 118 18.92 6.43 -23.43
C GLU A 118 17.40 6.37 -23.29
N ILE A 119 16.85 7.22 -22.42
CA ILE A 119 15.41 7.41 -22.27
C ILE A 119 15.05 8.66 -23.08
N VAL A 120 14.48 8.46 -24.26
CA VAL A 120 14.07 9.55 -25.15
C VAL A 120 12.56 9.69 -25.18
N SER A 121 12.08 10.92 -25.27
CA SER A 121 10.65 11.19 -25.49
C SER A 121 10.26 10.84 -26.93
N PRO A 122 9.08 10.23 -27.17
CA PRO A 122 8.63 9.86 -28.53
C PRO A 122 8.58 11.02 -29.54
N SER A 123 8.36 12.25 -29.09
CA SER A 123 8.34 13.45 -29.94
C SER A 123 9.72 14.02 -30.25
N PHE A 124 10.79 13.46 -29.70
CA PHE A 124 12.15 13.93 -29.92
C PHE A 124 12.69 13.33 -31.22
N MET A 125 12.59 14.09 -32.32
CA MET A 125 13.24 13.74 -33.58
C MET A 125 14.76 13.87 -33.43
N ASN A 126 15.42 12.76 -33.09
CA ASN A 126 16.87 12.68 -33.12
C ASN A 126 17.35 12.70 -34.58
N GLN A 127 17.56 13.90 -35.12
CA GLN A 127 18.31 14.05 -36.36
C GLN A 127 19.73 13.63 -36.05
N ARG A 128 20.13 12.42 -36.47
CA ARG A 128 21.51 11.93 -36.36
C ARG A 128 22.45 12.91 -37.08
N LYS A 129 22.91 13.95 -36.39
CA LYS A 129 24.20 14.55 -36.68
C LYS A 129 25.23 13.59 -36.10
N ILE A 130 26.32 13.37 -36.84
CA ILE A 130 27.40 12.43 -36.56
C ILE A 130 28.25 12.90 -35.34
N ASP A 131 27.67 13.67 -34.43
CA ASP A 131 28.30 14.03 -33.17
C ASP A 131 27.74 13.09 -32.09
N ASN A 132 28.58 12.17 -31.61
CA ASN A 132 28.32 11.22 -30.52
C ASN A 132 28.03 11.95 -29.19
N VAL A 133 26.92 12.66 -29.08
CA VAL A 133 26.52 13.34 -27.84
C VAL A 133 25.53 12.42 -27.11
N THR A 134 26.05 11.68 -26.15
CA THR A 134 25.25 10.86 -25.24
C THR A 134 24.50 11.75 -24.25
N PHE A 135 23.16 11.65 -24.20
CA PHE A 135 22.30 12.46 -23.34
C PHE A 135 22.06 11.82 -21.96
N ILE A 136 23.13 11.40 -21.29
CA ILE A 136 23.04 10.93 -19.89
C ILE A 136 23.30 12.14 -18.97
N PRO A 137 22.38 12.50 -18.07
CA PRO A 137 22.62 13.53 -17.06
C PRO A 137 23.89 13.22 -16.27
N LYS A 138 24.73 14.23 -16.00
CA LYS A 138 25.89 14.04 -15.11
C LYS A 138 25.38 13.84 -13.70
N ASP A 139 25.77 12.73 -13.06
CA ASP A 139 25.47 12.48 -11.66
C ASP A 139 26.01 13.64 -10.81
N ILE A 140 25.10 14.41 -10.23
CA ILE A 140 25.42 15.35 -9.16
C ILE A 140 25.50 14.49 -7.91
N ILE A 141 26.66 14.47 -7.25
CA ILE A 141 26.83 13.77 -5.98
C ILE A 141 26.03 14.54 -4.93
N GLU A 142 24.74 14.21 -4.80
CA GLU A 142 23.94 14.64 -3.66
C GLU A 142 24.42 13.85 -2.44
N ILE A 143 25.01 14.56 -1.49
CA ILE A 143 25.25 14.07 -0.14
C ILE A 143 23.86 13.83 0.46
N LYS A 144 23.40 12.58 0.45
CA LYS A 144 22.20 12.18 1.17
C LYS A 144 22.41 12.46 2.66
N THR A 145 21.91 13.58 3.15
CA THR A 145 21.66 13.76 4.58
C THR A 145 20.59 12.77 4.99
N GLU A 146 20.95 11.82 5.84
CA GLU A 146 20.03 10.90 6.53
C GLU A 146 19.14 11.71 7.50
N VAL A 147 18.21 12.47 6.96
CA VAL A 147 17.05 12.93 7.74
C VAL A 147 16.06 11.77 7.70
N PRO A 148 15.50 11.31 8.83
CA PRO A 148 14.42 10.35 8.80
C PRO A 148 13.20 11.05 8.19
N GLU A 149 13.10 11.02 6.87
CA GLU A 149 11.93 11.50 6.16
C GLU A 149 10.78 10.57 6.50
N LYS A 150 9.79 11.09 7.22
CA LYS A 150 8.48 10.47 7.30
C LYS A 150 8.01 10.24 5.87
N THR A 151 7.62 9.01 5.55
CA THR A 151 7.08 8.75 4.21
C THR A 151 5.85 9.64 4.00
N PRO A 152 5.66 10.24 2.81
CA PRO A 152 4.49 11.06 2.52
C PRO A 152 3.19 10.38 2.94
N GLU A 153 3.12 9.05 2.83
CA GLU A 153 1.99 8.24 3.27
C GLU A 153 1.71 8.31 4.76
N ASP A 154 2.72 8.39 5.62
CA ASP A 154 2.50 8.53 7.06
C ASP A 154 1.76 9.85 7.33
N LEU A 155 2.19 10.94 6.69
CA LEU A 155 1.55 12.25 6.85
C LEU A 155 0.14 12.30 6.25
N ILE A 156 -0.06 11.65 5.10
CA ILE A 156 -1.33 11.66 4.38
C ILE A 156 -2.35 10.72 5.04
N PHE A 157 -1.95 9.51 5.44
CA PHE A 157 -2.86 8.46 5.88
C PHE A 157 -2.92 8.26 7.40
N ASP A 158 -2.31 9.12 8.22
CA ASP A 158 -2.34 9.04 9.69
C ASP A 158 -3.78 8.82 10.23
N LYS A 159 -4.76 9.57 9.72
CA LYS A 159 -6.17 9.44 10.12
C LYS A 159 -6.81 8.15 9.63
N ALA A 160 -6.47 7.70 8.41
CA ALA A 160 -6.97 6.44 7.87
C ALA A 160 -6.41 5.23 8.62
N THR A 161 -5.13 5.24 8.97
CA THR A 161 -4.44 4.20 9.75
C THR A 161 -5.04 4.11 11.16
N GLN A 162 -5.28 5.24 11.81
CA GLN A 162 -5.95 5.27 13.12
C GLN A 162 -7.39 4.74 13.05
N ALA A 163 -8.15 5.11 12.00
CA ALA A 163 -9.49 4.58 11.79
C ALA A 163 -9.51 3.07 11.53
N GLY A 164 -8.56 2.54 10.74
CA GLY A 164 -8.40 1.11 10.49
C GLY A 164 -8.06 0.34 11.76
N ALA A 165 -7.15 0.86 12.59
CA ALA A 165 -6.82 0.25 13.88
C ALA A 165 -8.02 0.20 14.84
N ILE A 166 -8.92 1.18 14.78
CA ILE A 166 -10.17 1.17 15.55
C ILE A 166 -11.14 0.10 15.03
N GLU A 167 -11.22 -0.08 13.72
CA GLU A 167 -12.07 -1.10 13.10
C GLU A 167 -11.58 -2.53 13.42
N ASP A 168 -10.28 -2.79 13.29
CA ASP A 168 -9.66 -4.06 13.67
C ASP A 168 -9.90 -4.37 15.17
N LYS A 169 -9.81 -3.37 16.05
CA LYS A 169 -10.14 -3.52 17.48
C LYS A 169 -11.62 -3.83 17.73
N LYS A 170 -12.54 -3.27 16.92
CA LYS A 170 -13.98 -3.57 17.00
C LYS A 170 -14.28 -4.99 16.54
N GLU A 171 -13.63 -5.46 15.48
CA GLU A 171 -13.72 -6.87 15.06
C GLU A 171 -13.23 -7.80 16.16
N TYR A 172 -12.12 -7.47 16.82
CA TYR A 172 -11.61 -8.25 17.94
C TYR A 172 -12.59 -8.30 19.15
N ILE A 173 -13.28 -7.20 19.45
CA ILE A 173 -14.36 -7.19 20.46
C ILE A 173 -15.51 -8.12 20.05
N LEU A 174 -15.87 -8.15 18.77
CA LEU A 174 -16.91 -9.03 18.26
C LEU A 174 -16.54 -10.51 18.41
N GLU A 175 -15.28 -10.87 18.14
CA GLU A 175 -14.76 -12.22 18.39
C GLU A 175 -14.77 -12.60 19.88
N ILE A 176 -14.40 -11.66 20.76
CA ILE A 176 -14.48 -11.88 22.21
C ILE A 176 -15.92 -12.12 22.65
N ASN A 177 -16.89 -11.35 22.13
CA ASN A 177 -18.30 -11.55 22.46
C ASN A 177 -18.81 -12.92 22.01
N LYS A 178 -18.44 -13.38 20.80
CA LYS A 178 -18.77 -14.74 20.35
C LYS A 178 -18.19 -15.81 21.29
N LYS A 179 -16.92 -15.66 21.69
CA LYS A 179 -16.28 -16.57 22.66
C LYS A 179 -16.98 -16.56 24.03
N ILE A 180 -17.47 -15.40 24.48
CA ILE A 180 -18.23 -15.28 25.72
C ILE A 180 -19.59 -16.00 25.60
N ASP A 181 -20.29 -15.83 24.47
CA ASP A 181 -21.58 -16.50 24.25
C ASP A 181 -21.42 -18.03 24.14
N ASP A 182 -20.41 -18.52 23.41
CA ASP A 182 -20.08 -19.95 23.35
C ASP A 182 -19.77 -20.52 24.74
N LEU A 183 -18.99 -19.81 25.55
CA LEU A 183 -18.67 -20.21 26.93
C LEU A 183 -19.90 -20.19 27.84
N LYS A 184 -20.84 -19.25 27.63
CA LYS A 184 -22.11 -19.21 28.38
C LYS A 184 -23.04 -20.36 28.01
N ASP A 185 -23.04 -20.79 26.75
CA ASP A 185 -23.83 -21.94 26.32
C ASP A 185 -23.22 -23.25 26.82
N GLN A 186 -21.89 -23.38 26.87
CA GLN A 186 -21.20 -24.50 27.52
C GLN A 186 -21.51 -24.59 29.03
N ILE A 187 -21.62 -23.47 29.73
CA ILE A 187 -22.03 -23.43 31.15
C ILE A 187 -23.44 -24.00 31.37
N LYS A 188 -24.36 -23.92 30.39
CA LYS A 188 -25.72 -24.46 30.52
C LYS A 188 -25.78 -25.98 30.37
N GLU A 189 -24.82 -26.59 29.66
CA GLU A 189 -24.78 -28.05 29.43
C GLU A 189 -24.00 -28.81 30.51
N ILE A 190 -23.09 -28.15 31.21
CA ILE A 190 -22.19 -28.76 32.20
C ILE A 190 -22.85 -28.82 33.60
N SER A 191 -22.80 -29.98 34.24
CA SER A 191 -23.36 -30.22 35.59
C SER A 191 -22.34 -30.07 36.73
N ASP A 192 -21.06 -29.95 36.40
CA ASP A 192 -19.94 -29.91 37.36
C ASP A 192 -19.61 -28.49 37.84
N LYS A 193 -19.76 -28.23 39.16
CA LYS A 193 -19.58 -26.89 39.75
C LYS A 193 -18.16 -26.33 39.61
N ALA A 194 -17.15 -27.19 39.52
CA ALA A 194 -15.75 -26.79 39.38
C ALA A 194 -15.44 -26.25 37.98
N GLU A 195 -16.02 -26.84 36.93
CA GLU A 195 -15.87 -26.39 35.55
C GLU A 195 -16.66 -25.09 35.30
N ILE A 196 -17.85 -24.96 35.88
CA ILE A 196 -18.64 -23.71 35.86
C ILE A 196 -17.84 -22.55 36.46
N GLN A 197 -17.17 -22.74 37.61
CA GLN A 197 -16.33 -21.71 38.23
C GLN A 197 -15.10 -21.33 37.37
N GLN A 198 -14.54 -22.26 36.59
CA GLN A 198 -13.43 -21.96 35.69
C GLN A 198 -13.89 -21.18 34.46
N HIS A 199 -15.04 -21.54 33.89
CA HIS A 199 -15.64 -20.81 32.78
C HIS A 199 -16.10 -19.40 33.20
N GLU A 200 -16.65 -19.23 34.40
CA GLU A 200 -16.98 -17.92 34.98
C GLU A 200 -15.74 -17.02 35.14
N LYS A 201 -14.64 -17.54 35.70
CA LYS A 201 -13.38 -16.79 35.80
C LYS A 201 -12.80 -16.42 34.42
N THR A 202 -12.99 -17.28 33.44
CA THR A 202 -12.54 -17.04 32.05
C THR A 202 -13.39 -15.92 31.42
N ILE A 203 -14.70 -15.93 31.64
CA ILE A 203 -15.61 -14.87 31.20
C ILE A 203 -15.28 -13.53 31.88
N GLU A 204 -15.01 -13.50 33.19
CA GLU A 204 -14.57 -12.28 33.89
C GLU A 204 -13.27 -11.73 33.31
N ARG A 205 -12.30 -12.60 33.02
CA ARG A 205 -11.04 -12.21 32.38
C ARG A 205 -11.28 -11.62 30.99
N LEU A 206 -12.12 -12.25 30.17
CA LEU A 206 -12.48 -11.75 28.84
C LEU A 206 -13.23 -10.42 28.90
N ASN A 207 -14.13 -10.24 29.87
CA ASN A 207 -14.81 -8.97 30.12
C ASN A 207 -13.83 -7.86 30.55
N SER A 208 -12.85 -8.18 31.41
CA SER A 208 -11.82 -7.20 31.80
C SER A 208 -10.95 -6.75 30.62
N ILE A 209 -10.67 -7.66 29.68
CA ILE A 209 -9.94 -7.36 28.45
C ILE A 209 -10.80 -6.51 27.53
N LYS A 210 -12.09 -6.84 27.38
CA LYS A 210 -13.05 -6.04 26.60
C LYS A 210 -13.14 -4.60 27.09
N ILE A 211 -13.30 -4.38 28.40
CA ILE A 211 -13.39 -3.04 29.00
C ILE A 211 -12.11 -2.24 28.76
N LYS A 212 -10.93 -2.88 28.84
CA LYS A 212 -9.64 -2.23 28.52
C LYS A 212 -9.52 -1.83 27.06
N ILE A 213 -10.11 -2.60 26.14
CA ILE A 213 -10.08 -2.29 24.71
C ILE A 213 -11.11 -1.20 24.39
N GLU A 214 -12.30 -1.24 25.00
CA GLU A 214 -13.32 -0.18 24.87
C GLU A 214 -12.81 1.17 25.36
N THR A 215 -12.21 1.23 26.55
CA THR A 215 -11.57 2.45 27.07
C THR A 215 -10.47 2.98 26.15
N ASN A 216 -9.63 2.09 25.60
CA ASN A 216 -8.59 2.48 24.66
C ASN A 216 -9.15 3.00 23.32
N ILE A 217 -10.28 2.46 22.86
CA ILE A 217 -10.99 2.96 21.67
C ILE A 217 -11.58 4.35 21.94
N GLU A 218 -12.17 4.56 23.13
CA GLU A 218 -12.75 5.85 23.55
C GLU A 218 -11.68 6.95 23.60
N ASP A 219 -10.53 6.66 24.23
CA ASP A 219 -9.38 7.57 24.31
C ASP A 219 -8.81 7.92 22.92
N GLN A 220 -8.76 6.94 22.00
CA GLN A 220 -8.31 7.16 20.63
C GLN A 220 -9.34 7.95 19.81
N LYS A 221 -10.63 7.78 20.08
CA LYS A 221 -11.71 8.53 19.43
C LYS A 221 -11.72 9.99 19.88
N GLN A 222 -11.50 10.28 21.17
CA GLN A 222 -11.35 11.66 21.67
C GLN A 222 -10.17 12.39 21.02
N LYS A 223 -9.00 11.74 20.90
CA LYS A 223 -7.85 12.32 20.20
C LYS A 223 -8.13 12.64 18.73
N LEU A 224 -8.98 11.86 18.06
CA LEU A 224 -9.41 12.11 16.68
C LEU A 224 -10.43 13.26 16.54
N GLU A 225 -11.14 13.62 17.61
CA GLU A 225 -12.08 14.75 17.65
C GLU A 225 -11.38 16.07 18.03
N ASP A 226 -10.35 16.02 18.88
CA ASP A 226 -9.58 17.20 19.32
C ASP A 226 -8.63 17.77 18.25
N THR A 227 -8.42 17.06 17.15
CA THR A 227 -7.52 17.50 16.04
C THR A 227 -8.29 18.15 14.87
N ASN A 228 -9.52 18.64 15.12
CA ASN A 228 -10.34 19.40 14.17
C ASN A 228 -10.25 20.91 14.40
#